data_AF-A0A837J6P9-F1
#
_entry.id   AF-A0A837J6P9-F1
#
_cell.length_a   1.000
_cell.length_b   1.000
_cell.length_c   1.000
_cell.angle_alpha   90.00
_cell.angle_beta   90.00
_cell.angle_gamma   90.00
#
_symmetry.space_group_name_H-M   'P 1'
#
loop_
_entity.id
_entity.type
_entity.pdbx_description
1 polymer ?
#
loop_
_entity_poly.entity_id
_entity_poly.type
_entity_poly.pdbx_seq_one_letter_code
_entity_poly.pdbx_strand_id
1 'polypeptide(L)'
;MEQLLTTNVANNLYWFGRYLERVEATLIETLFHFDKIVDIDKDSGKKFYKKLGIDIEYTNAKDFLKESIFGKHDANIYKLISYAKENAIISRSNIDTEAFGSVIELADLLKHSSHANFSIDCRFIEYILSLISQIWGELTRREKRDTSDYFIRLGKFVEKVDFHLRVGHDKEFSLVVIEEIDKIATILAPNAKFKTYDENDTYEAILNSVNSKINKIIVEEE
;
A
#
# COMPACT_ATOMS: atom_id res chain seq x y z
N MET A 1 18.38 20.28 -13.29
CA MET A 1 17.95 20.94 -12.05
C MET A 1 17.07 19.93 -11.34
N GLU A 2 17.55 19.30 -10.26
CA GLU A 2 16.69 18.47 -9.43
C GLU A 2 15.57 19.36 -8.89
N GLN A 3 14.33 19.01 -9.20
CA GLN A 3 13.19 19.73 -8.69
C GLN A 3 13.06 19.37 -7.21
N LEU A 4 13.41 20.33 -6.33
CA LEU A 4 13.14 20.21 -4.90
C LEU A 4 11.64 20.03 -4.70
N LEU A 5 11.24 18.86 -4.18
CA LEU A 5 9.88 18.61 -3.76
C LEU A 5 9.63 19.33 -2.43
N THR A 6 8.45 19.92 -2.28
CA THR A 6 8.03 20.41 -0.96
C THR A 6 7.79 19.20 -0.05
N THR A 7 7.95 19.39 1.27
CA THR A 7 7.64 18.36 2.27
C THR A 7 6.24 17.80 2.07
N ASN A 8 5.25 18.65 1.82
CA ASN A 8 3.87 18.21 1.62
C ASN A 8 3.76 17.28 0.39
N VAL A 9 4.36 17.62 -0.75
CA VAL A 9 4.33 16.76 -1.94
C VAL A 9 5.07 15.45 -1.70
N ALA A 10 6.24 15.49 -1.06
CA ALA A 10 6.99 14.29 -0.68
C ALA A 10 6.17 13.34 0.21
N ASN A 11 5.49 13.89 1.22
CA ASN A 11 4.61 13.12 2.10
C ASN A 11 3.44 12.48 1.35
N ASN A 12 2.80 13.23 0.46
CA ASN A 12 1.69 12.71 -0.35
C ASN A 12 2.15 11.60 -1.32
N LEU A 13 3.30 11.75 -1.98
CA LEU A 13 3.89 10.70 -2.84
C LEU A 13 4.25 9.44 -2.05
N TYR A 14 4.79 9.61 -0.85
CA TYR A 14 5.08 8.51 0.07
C TYR A 14 3.80 7.75 0.45
N TRP A 15 2.77 8.46 0.94
CA TRP A 15 1.50 7.83 1.31
C TRP A 15 0.75 7.25 0.10
N PHE A 16 0.85 7.87 -1.06
CA PHE A 16 0.33 7.32 -2.32
C PHE A 16 0.90 5.92 -2.59
N GLY A 17 2.22 5.76 -2.53
CA GLY A 17 2.87 4.45 -2.68
C GLY A 17 2.43 3.44 -1.61
N ARG A 18 2.28 3.86 -0.36
CA ARG A 18 1.77 3.00 0.72
C ARG A 18 0.36 2.50 0.46
N TYR A 19 -0.56 3.40 0.11
CA TYR A 19 -1.96 3.01 -0.10
C TYR A 19 -2.12 2.05 -1.30
N LEU A 20 -1.37 2.25 -2.38
CA LEU A 20 -1.39 1.31 -3.51
C LEU A 20 -0.90 -0.09 -3.10
N GLU A 21 0.21 -0.19 -2.37
CA GLU A 21 0.73 -1.48 -1.90
C GLU A 21 -0.23 -2.15 -0.92
N ARG A 22 -0.83 -1.38 0.02
CA ARG A 22 -1.83 -1.93 0.95
C ARG A 22 -3.01 -2.51 0.20
N VAL A 23 -3.49 -1.84 -0.84
CA VAL A 23 -4.60 -2.31 -1.66
C VAL A 23 -4.23 -3.60 -2.37
N GLU A 24 -3.08 -3.64 -3.05
CA GLU A 24 -2.59 -4.83 -3.73
C GLU A 24 -2.50 -6.03 -2.79
N ALA A 25 -1.80 -5.87 -1.66
CA ALA A 25 -1.58 -6.92 -0.69
C ALA A 25 -2.90 -7.40 -0.04
N THR A 26 -3.81 -6.47 0.27
CA THR A 26 -5.12 -6.81 0.85
C THR A 26 -6.00 -7.56 -0.15
N LEU A 27 -5.97 -7.21 -1.44
CA LEU A 27 -6.72 -7.93 -2.48
C LEU A 27 -6.21 -9.37 -2.65
N ILE A 28 -4.88 -9.57 -2.63
CA ILE A 28 -4.26 -10.90 -2.70
C ILE A 28 -4.69 -11.76 -1.48
N GLU A 29 -4.58 -11.22 -0.27
CA GLU A 29 -5.04 -11.90 0.94
C GLU A 29 -6.56 -12.14 0.94
N THR A 30 -7.34 -11.23 0.35
CA THR A 30 -8.79 -11.40 0.22
C THR A 30 -9.13 -12.62 -0.63
N LEU A 31 -8.46 -12.81 -1.78
CA LEU A 31 -8.68 -14.01 -2.61
C LEU A 31 -8.26 -15.28 -1.87
N PHE A 32 -7.09 -15.26 -1.23
CA PHE A 32 -6.59 -16.39 -0.46
C PHE A 32 -7.51 -16.79 0.70
N HIS A 33 -8.00 -15.81 1.46
CA HIS A 33 -8.91 -16.05 2.58
C HIS A 33 -10.33 -16.37 2.13
N PHE A 34 -10.77 -15.89 0.96
CA PHE A 34 -12.03 -16.31 0.36
C PHE A 34 -12.06 -17.82 0.13
N ASP A 35 -11.04 -18.38 -0.54
CA ASP A 35 -10.95 -19.82 -0.79
C ASP A 35 -10.96 -20.62 0.52
N LYS A 36 -10.20 -20.15 1.52
CA LYS A 36 -10.21 -20.77 2.86
C LYS A 36 -11.58 -20.72 3.54
N ILE A 37 -12.34 -19.64 3.41
CA ILE A 37 -13.69 -19.52 3.99
C ILE A 37 -14.66 -20.50 3.33
N VAL A 38 -14.51 -20.72 2.02
CA VAL A 38 -15.34 -21.69 1.28
C VAL A 38 -15.04 -23.12 1.75
N ASP A 39 -13.76 -23.48 1.90
CA ASP A 39 -13.37 -24.89 2.05
C ASP A 39 -13.01 -25.34 3.47
N ILE A 40 -12.46 -24.46 4.31
CA ILE A 40 -11.68 -24.87 5.50
C ILE A 40 -12.14 -24.16 6.79
N ASP A 41 -12.16 -22.83 6.79
CA ASP A 41 -12.23 -22.01 7.99
C ASP A 41 -13.11 -20.78 7.77
N LYS A 42 -14.37 -20.84 8.24
CA LYS A 42 -15.32 -19.73 8.07
C LYS A 42 -14.86 -18.42 8.68
N ASP A 43 -13.98 -18.45 9.68
CA ASP A 43 -13.44 -17.25 10.34
C ASP A 43 -12.09 -16.80 9.78
N SER A 44 -11.62 -17.37 8.65
CA SER A 44 -10.30 -17.06 8.10
C SER A 44 -10.10 -15.56 7.83
N GLY A 45 -11.10 -14.90 7.24
CA GLY A 45 -11.08 -13.46 6.99
C GLY A 45 -11.05 -12.64 8.27
N LYS A 46 -11.79 -13.05 9.31
CA LYS A 46 -11.77 -12.38 10.62
C LYS A 46 -10.37 -12.44 11.25
N LYS A 47 -9.75 -13.63 11.20
CA LYS A 47 -8.38 -13.84 11.70
C LYS A 47 -7.36 -12.98 10.94
N PHE A 48 -7.52 -12.85 9.63
CA PHE A 48 -6.69 -11.97 8.81
C PHE A 48 -6.82 -10.50 9.23
N TYR A 49 -8.04 -9.95 9.24
CA TYR A 49 -8.25 -8.55 9.63
C TYR A 49 -7.84 -8.27 11.08
N LYS A 50 -7.95 -9.27 11.97
CA LYS A 50 -7.46 -9.13 13.35
C LYS A 50 -5.95 -8.86 13.41
N LYS A 51 -5.15 -9.45 12.52
CA LYS A 51 -3.71 -9.14 12.39
C LYS A 51 -3.45 -7.72 11.92
N LEU A 52 -4.40 -7.12 11.20
CA LEU A 52 -4.37 -5.70 10.83
C LEU A 52 -4.91 -4.78 11.94
N GLY A 53 -5.36 -5.34 13.06
CA GLY A 53 -5.95 -4.59 14.18
C GLY A 53 -7.41 -4.20 13.96
N ILE A 54 -8.10 -4.86 13.03
CA ILE A 54 -9.48 -4.52 12.64
C ILE A 54 -10.38 -5.72 12.91
N ASP A 55 -11.52 -5.46 13.53
CA ASP A 55 -12.58 -6.45 13.70
C ASP A 55 -13.62 -6.28 12.57
N ILE A 56 -13.86 -7.35 11.82
CA ILE A 56 -14.86 -7.39 10.74
C ILE A 56 -15.88 -8.49 10.99
N GLU A 57 -17.06 -8.32 10.42
CA GLU A 57 -18.14 -9.30 10.50
C GLU A 57 -18.66 -9.65 9.10
N TYR A 58 -18.83 -10.95 8.84
CA TYR A 58 -19.42 -11.47 7.61
C TYR A 58 -20.06 -12.84 7.89
N THR A 59 -21.09 -13.22 7.12
CA THR A 59 -21.80 -14.50 7.35
C THR A 59 -21.36 -15.63 6.43
N ASN A 60 -20.79 -15.28 5.28
CA ASN A 60 -20.38 -16.22 4.24
C ASN A 60 -19.23 -15.62 3.40
N ALA A 61 -18.66 -16.42 2.50
CA ALA A 61 -17.53 -16.02 1.66
C ALA A 61 -17.83 -14.79 0.78
N LYS A 62 -19.05 -14.69 0.23
CA LYS A 62 -19.46 -13.54 -0.59
C LYS A 62 -19.59 -12.26 0.24
N ASP A 63 -20.13 -12.37 1.46
CA ASP A 63 -20.19 -11.26 2.40
C ASP A 63 -18.78 -10.79 2.78
N PHE A 64 -17.83 -11.71 2.95
CA PHE A 64 -16.42 -11.36 3.21
C PHE A 64 -15.80 -10.54 2.07
N LEU A 65 -16.09 -10.88 0.81
CA LEU A 65 -15.62 -10.06 -0.32
C LEU A 65 -16.21 -8.64 -0.25
N LYS A 66 -17.51 -8.52 0.04
CA LYS A 66 -18.16 -7.21 0.17
C LYS A 66 -17.58 -6.41 1.34
N GLU A 67 -17.34 -7.06 2.48
CA GLU A 67 -16.72 -6.43 3.63
C GLU A 67 -15.29 -5.97 3.31
N SER A 68 -14.51 -6.76 2.57
CA SER A 68 -13.15 -6.38 2.19
C SER A 68 -13.12 -5.16 1.25
N ILE A 69 -14.06 -5.07 0.31
CA ILE A 69 -14.08 -3.95 -0.67
C ILE A 69 -14.77 -2.70 -0.11
N PHE A 70 -15.90 -2.86 0.58
CA PHE A 70 -16.81 -1.78 0.99
C PHE A 70 -17.24 -1.82 2.46
N GLY A 71 -16.54 -2.61 3.30
CA GLY A 71 -16.83 -2.75 4.72
C GLY A 71 -16.72 -1.44 5.49
N LYS A 72 -17.35 -1.39 6.67
CA LYS A 72 -17.40 -0.17 7.50
C LYS A 72 -16.18 -0.04 8.39
N HIS A 73 -14.99 -0.10 7.81
CA HIS A 73 -13.71 0.04 8.49
C HIS A 73 -12.69 0.79 7.62
N ASP A 74 -11.58 1.23 8.20
CA ASP A 74 -10.63 2.12 7.53
C ASP A 74 -9.73 1.41 6.50
N ALA A 75 -9.58 0.09 6.61
CA ALA A 75 -8.79 -0.71 5.66
C ALA A 75 -9.58 -1.28 4.48
N ASN A 76 -10.81 -0.84 4.22
CA ASN A 76 -11.54 -1.35 3.05
C ASN A 76 -10.91 -0.78 1.76
N ILE A 77 -10.94 -1.54 0.67
CA ILE A 77 -10.26 -1.19 -0.58
C ILE A 77 -10.75 0.15 -1.14
N TYR A 78 -12.05 0.42 -1.09
CA TYR A 78 -12.62 1.68 -1.59
C TYR A 78 -12.06 2.91 -0.88
N LYS A 79 -11.92 2.85 0.44
CA LYS A 79 -11.40 3.94 1.26
C LYS A 79 -9.90 4.14 1.05
N LEU A 80 -9.13 3.06 0.99
CA LEU A 80 -7.70 3.10 0.71
C LEU A 80 -7.40 3.71 -0.67
N ILE A 81 -8.15 3.33 -1.70
CA ILE A 81 -8.00 3.92 -3.04
C ILE A 81 -8.45 5.38 -3.06
N SER A 82 -9.47 5.74 -2.29
CA SER A 82 -9.84 7.15 -2.15
C SER A 82 -8.69 7.97 -1.57
N TYR A 83 -7.96 7.45 -0.57
CA TYR A 83 -6.77 8.12 -0.04
C TYR A 83 -5.61 8.19 -1.05
N ALA A 84 -5.35 7.10 -1.79
CA ALA A 84 -4.37 7.12 -2.88
C ALA A 84 -4.70 8.19 -3.93
N LYS A 85 -5.98 8.28 -4.32
CA LYS A 85 -6.47 9.27 -5.28
C LYS A 85 -6.26 10.71 -4.79
N GLU A 86 -6.61 11.03 -3.54
CA GLU A 86 -6.40 12.38 -3.00
C GLU A 86 -4.90 12.76 -2.95
N ASN A 87 -4.03 11.84 -2.52
CA ASN A 87 -2.58 12.06 -2.54
C ASN A 87 -2.06 12.27 -3.97
N ALA A 88 -2.61 11.56 -4.94
CA ALA A 88 -2.26 11.71 -6.35
C ALA A 88 -2.71 13.05 -6.93
N ILE A 89 -3.87 13.57 -6.50
CA ILE A 89 -4.36 14.92 -6.87
C ILE A 89 -3.42 16.00 -6.33
N ILE A 90 -3.05 15.92 -5.05
CA ILE A 90 -2.13 16.87 -4.42
C ILE A 90 -0.76 16.86 -5.10
N SER A 91 -0.30 15.66 -5.51
CA SER A 91 1.01 15.46 -6.13
C SER A 91 0.96 15.41 -7.66
N ARG A 92 -0.10 15.92 -8.30
CA ARG A 92 -0.37 15.72 -9.74
C ARG A 92 0.78 16.11 -10.65
N SER A 93 1.50 17.18 -10.33
CA SER A 93 2.65 17.66 -11.10
C SER A 93 3.84 16.69 -11.12
N ASN A 94 3.85 15.70 -10.23
CA ASN A 94 4.95 14.79 -9.98
C ASN A 94 4.61 13.32 -10.27
N ILE A 95 3.42 13.07 -10.81
CA ILE A 95 2.94 11.75 -11.23
C ILE A 95 2.75 11.75 -12.74
N ASP A 96 3.17 10.65 -13.37
CA ASP A 96 2.96 10.39 -14.79
C ASP A 96 1.48 10.50 -15.18
N THR A 97 1.18 11.04 -16.36
CA THR A 97 -0.21 11.35 -16.73
C THR A 97 -1.06 10.09 -16.84
N GLU A 98 -0.47 9.02 -17.37
CA GLU A 98 -1.07 7.71 -17.50
C GLU A 98 -1.32 7.13 -16.11
N ALA A 99 -0.29 7.06 -15.26
CA ALA A 99 -0.42 6.54 -13.89
C ALA A 99 -1.48 7.30 -13.08
N PHE A 100 -1.51 8.63 -13.21
CA PHE A 100 -2.55 9.45 -12.60
C PHE A 100 -3.94 9.08 -13.13
N GLY A 101 -4.09 8.98 -14.45
CA GLY A 101 -5.33 8.58 -15.11
C GLY A 101 -5.85 7.23 -14.61
N SER A 102 -5.00 6.21 -14.52
CA SER A 102 -5.39 4.88 -14.03
C SER A 102 -5.78 4.88 -12.55
N VAL A 103 -5.17 5.71 -11.70
CA VAL A 103 -5.62 5.88 -10.31
C VAL A 103 -7.01 6.49 -10.25
N ILE A 104 -7.29 7.53 -11.05
CA ILE A 104 -8.62 8.15 -11.12
C ILE A 104 -9.67 7.13 -11.61
N GLU A 105 -9.36 6.40 -12.67
CA GLU A 105 -10.24 5.38 -13.25
C GLU A 105 -10.61 4.31 -12.22
N LEU A 106 -9.61 3.78 -11.50
CA LEU A 106 -9.86 2.78 -10.46
C LEU A 106 -10.72 3.34 -9.30
N ALA A 107 -10.44 4.57 -8.87
CA ALA A 107 -11.23 5.21 -7.81
C ALA A 107 -12.69 5.44 -8.24
N ASP A 108 -12.90 5.86 -9.48
CA ASP A 108 -14.24 6.02 -10.05
C ASP A 108 -14.95 4.67 -10.21
N LEU A 109 -14.27 3.62 -10.67
CA LEU A 109 -14.82 2.27 -10.74
C LEU A 109 -15.37 1.84 -9.37
N LEU A 110 -14.56 1.93 -8.31
CA LEU A 110 -14.97 1.54 -6.97
C LEU A 110 -16.12 2.41 -6.44
N LYS A 111 -16.10 3.72 -6.72
CA LYS A 111 -17.19 4.64 -6.37
C LYS A 111 -18.51 4.22 -7.01
N HIS A 112 -18.53 3.91 -8.30
CA HIS A 112 -19.74 3.46 -8.99
C HIS A 112 -20.18 2.06 -8.52
N SER A 113 -19.24 1.18 -8.18
CA SER A 113 -19.53 -0.15 -7.63
C SER A 113 -20.02 -0.13 -6.18
N SER A 114 -19.92 0.99 -5.46
CA SER A 114 -20.37 1.10 -4.06
C SER A 114 -21.89 1.12 -3.87
N HIS A 115 -22.67 1.21 -4.96
CA HIS A 115 -24.13 1.22 -4.91
C HIS A 115 -24.72 -0.14 -4.49
N ALA A 116 -25.86 -0.10 -3.78
CA ALA A 116 -26.44 -1.23 -3.03
C ALA A 116 -26.72 -2.53 -3.83
N ASN A 117 -26.76 -2.47 -5.16
CA ASN A 117 -27.08 -3.60 -6.03
C ASN A 117 -25.87 -4.21 -6.75
N PHE A 118 -24.64 -3.71 -6.52
CA PHE A 118 -23.46 -4.29 -7.15
C PHE A 118 -23.05 -5.58 -6.43
N SER A 119 -22.96 -6.68 -7.18
CA SER A 119 -22.51 -7.96 -6.65
C SER A 119 -20.99 -8.06 -6.77
N ILE A 120 -20.31 -8.21 -5.64
CA ILE A 120 -18.87 -8.50 -5.61
C ILE A 120 -18.65 -10.00 -5.78
N ASP A 121 -17.75 -10.37 -6.69
CA ASP A 121 -17.23 -11.71 -6.90
C ASP A 121 -15.69 -11.66 -7.10
N CYS A 122 -15.04 -12.83 -7.15
CA CYS A 122 -13.58 -12.89 -7.30
C CYS A 122 -13.09 -12.25 -8.61
N ARG A 123 -13.90 -12.31 -9.69
CA ARG A 123 -13.54 -11.68 -10.98
C ARG A 123 -13.42 -10.16 -10.85
N PHE A 124 -14.29 -9.54 -10.06
CA PHE A 124 -14.19 -8.11 -9.78
C PHE A 124 -12.91 -7.78 -8.98
N ILE A 125 -12.54 -8.62 -8.02
CA ILE A 125 -11.31 -8.46 -7.23
C ILE A 125 -10.06 -8.62 -8.09
N GLU A 126 -10.02 -9.66 -8.94
CA GLU A 126 -8.95 -9.87 -9.91
C GLU A 126 -8.84 -8.71 -10.90
N TYR A 127 -9.98 -8.14 -11.33
CA TYR A 127 -9.99 -6.97 -12.19
C TYR A 127 -9.38 -5.76 -11.49
N ILE A 128 -9.76 -5.45 -10.25
CA ILE A 128 -9.13 -4.38 -9.47
C ILE A 128 -7.63 -4.63 -9.32
N LEU A 129 -7.22 -5.87 -9.02
CA LEU A 129 -5.81 -6.24 -8.88
C LEU A 129 -5.04 -6.00 -10.20
N SER A 130 -5.66 -6.27 -11.35
CA SER A 130 -5.08 -5.99 -12.66
C SER A 130 -4.89 -4.48 -12.90
N LEU A 131 -5.84 -3.65 -12.47
CA LEU A 131 -5.74 -2.19 -12.57
C LEU A 131 -4.63 -1.64 -11.65
N ILE A 132 -4.46 -2.20 -10.46
CA ILE A 132 -3.34 -1.86 -9.56
C ILE A 132 -1.99 -2.26 -10.19
N SER A 133 -1.94 -3.46 -10.77
CA SER A 133 -0.74 -3.93 -11.48
C SER A 133 -0.40 -3.02 -12.67
N GLN A 134 -1.42 -2.57 -13.40
CA GLN A 134 -1.26 -1.56 -14.45
C GLN A 134 -0.64 -0.29 -13.85
N ILE A 135 -1.25 0.33 -12.83
CA ILE A 135 -0.74 1.55 -12.17
C ILE A 135 0.74 1.40 -11.79
N TRP A 136 1.14 0.26 -11.19
CA TRP A 136 2.54 0.00 -10.87
C TRP A 136 3.44 -0.08 -12.10
N GLY A 137 2.97 -0.73 -13.16
CA GLY A 137 3.65 -0.74 -14.45
C GLY A 137 3.87 0.69 -14.96
N GLU A 138 2.84 1.52 -14.93
CA GLU A 138 2.92 2.91 -15.41
C GLU A 138 3.92 3.75 -14.61
N LEU A 139 3.89 3.62 -13.29
CA LEU A 139 4.84 4.28 -12.37
C LEU A 139 6.29 3.81 -12.56
N THR A 140 6.52 2.67 -13.21
CA THR A 140 7.87 2.11 -13.42
C THR A 140 8.35 2.16 -14.86
N ARG A 141 7.54 2.69 -15.80
CA ARG A 141 7.89 2.75 -17.24
C ARG A 141 9.09 3.64 -17.56
N ARG A 142 9.41 4.63 -16.73
CA ARG A 142 10.46 5.61 -17.02
C ARG A 142 11.87 5.04 -16.81
N GLU A 143 12.75 5.24 -17.78
CA GLU A 143 14.16 4.81 -17.69
C GLU A 143 14.94 5.62 -16.64
N LYS A 144 14.70 6.94 -16.59
CA LYS A 144 15.30 7.83 -15.59
C LYS A 144 14.31 8.09 -14.47
N ARG A 145 14.77 7.88 -13.23
CA ARG A 145 14.00 8.15 -12.02
C ARG A 145 14.23 9.58 -11.55
N ASP A 146 13.13 10.26 -11.28
CA ASP A 146 13.10 11.55 -10.61
C ASP A 146 12.93 11.35 -9.10
N THR A 147 13.13 12.42 -8.32
CA THR A 147 12.97 12.39 -6.85
C THR A 147 11.59 11.87 -6.41
N SER A 148 10.54 12.16 -7.18
CA SER A 148 9.18 11.69 -6.89
C SER A 148 9.06 10.17 -6.94
N ASP A 149 9.72 9.51 -7.90
CA ASP A 149 9.69 8.05 -8.03
C ASP A 149 10.27 7.36 -6.79
N TYR A 150 11.30 7.97 -6.19
CA TYR A 150 11.90 7.46 -4.96
C TYR A 150 10.94 7.54 -3.77
N PHE A 151 10.17 8.63 -3.62
CA PHE A 151 9.16 8.73 -2.56
C PHE A 151 8.03 7.71 -2.72
N ILE A 152 7.51 7.51 -3.94
CA ILE A 152 6.49 6.50 -4.22
C ILE A 152 7.01 5.09 -3.89
N ARG A 153 8.23 4.76 -4.34
CA ARG A 153 8.87 3.47 -4.08
C ARG A 153 9.17 3.26 -2.59
N LEU A 154 9.59 4.32 -1.90
CA LEU A 154 9.79 4.28 -0.45
C LEU A 154 8.48 3.92 0.26
N GLY A 155 7.38 4.57 -0.11
CA GLY A 155 6.05 4.22 0.39
C GLY A 155 5.70 2.75 0.15
N LYS A 156 5.85 2.29 -1.10
CA LYS A 156 5.62 0.89 -1.48
C LYS A 156 6.36 -0.08 -0.57
N PHE A 157 7.68 0.07 -0.43
CA PHE A 157 8.49 -0.88 0.33
C PHE A 157 8.26 -0.83 1.83
N VAL A 158 8.06 0.37 2.40
CA VAL A 158 7.70 0.49 3.82
C VAL A 158 6.39 -0.22 4.10
N GLU A 159 5.39 -0.04 3.25
CA GLU A 159 4.12 -0.72 3.42
C GLU A 159 4.24 -2.23 3.26
N LYS A 160 5.04 -2.68 2.29
CA LYS A 160 5.29 -4.09 2.05
C LYS A 160 5.87 -4.78 3.29
N VAL A 161 6.84 -4.14 3.94
CA VAL A 161 7.42 -4.62 5.20
C VAL A 161 6.37 -4.64 6.31
N ASP A 162 5.66 -3.54 6.55
CA ASP A 162 4.62 -3.48 7.60
C ASP A 162 3.53 -4.55 7.39
N PHE A 163 3.05 -4.72 6.16
CA PHE A 163 2.02 -5.70 5.83
C PHE A 163 2.51 -7.14 6.04
N HIS A 164 3.68 -7.49 5.49
CA HIS A 164 4.25 -8.83 5.62
C HIS A 164 4.49 -9.22 7.08
N LEU A 165 5.03 -8.29 7.88
CA LEU A 165 5.28 -8.52 9.30
C LEU A 165 3.98 -8.75 10.09
N ARG A 166 2.90 -8.01 9.79
CA ARG A 166 1.59 -8.21 10.46
C ARG A 166 0.94 -9.53 10.09
N VAL A 167 0.94 -9.88 8.80
CA VAL A 167 0.26 -11.09 8.32
C VAL A 167 1.05 -12.36 8.68
N GLY A 168 2.31 -12.22 9.10
CA GLY A 168 3.17 -13.32 9.52
C GLY A 168 3.82 -14.03 8.33
N HIS A 169 4.09 -13.28 7.26
CA HIS A 169 4.89 -13.74 6.14
C HIS A 169 6.39 -13.74 6.51
N ASP A 170 7.19 -14.33 5.63
CA ASP A 170 8.62 -14.57 5.81
C ASP A 170 9.44 -13.34 6.27
N LYS A 171 10.16 -13.48 7.41
CA LYS A 171 11.05 -12.45 7.95
C LYS A 171 12.22 -12.18 7.01
N GLU A 172 12.72 -13.21 6.32
CA GLU A 172 13.85 -13.10 5.39
C GLU A 172 13.50 -12.19 4.22
N PHE A 173 12.31 -12.39 3.63
CA PHE A 173 11.77 -11.48 2.62
C PHE A 173 11.69 -10.03 3.12
N SER A 174 11.23 -9.82 4.35
CA SER A 174 11.12 -8.48 4.93
C SER A 174 12.50 -7.80 5.03
N LEU A 175 13.55 -8.54 5.41
CA LEU A 175 14.93 -8.02 5.47
C LEU A 175 15.43 -7.54 4.10
N VAL A 176 15.20 -8.32 3.04
CA VAL A 176 15.57 -7.96 1.67
C VAL A 176 14.87 -6.67 1.23
N VAL A 177 13.59 -6.51 1.55
CA VAL A 177 12.84 -5.29 1.19
C VAL A 177 13.38 -4.06 1.94
N ILE A 178 13.86 -4.22 3.17
CA ILE A 178 14.39 -3.07 3.92
C ILE A 178 15.76 -2.63 3.36
N GLU A 179 16.56 -3.52 2.76
CA GLU A 179 17.76 -3.09 2.02
C GLU A 179 17.41 -2.13 0.87
N GLU A 180 16.27 -2.33 0.19
CA GLU A 180 15.79 -1.40 -0.83
C GLU A 180 15.34 -0.06 -0.23
N ILE A 181 14.73 -0.07 0.96
CA ILE A 181 14.41 1.15 1.72
C ILE A 181 15.69 1.94 2.00
N ASP A 182 16.77 1.27 2.40
CA ASP A 182 18.03 1.91 2.78
C ASP A 182 18.76 2.53 1.60
N LYS A 183 18.73 1.85 0.45
CA LYS A 183 19.23 2.40 -0.81
C LYS A 183 18.49 3.68 -1.18
N ILE A 184 17.15 3.68 -1.08
CA ILE A 184 16.34 4.86 -1.41
C ILE A 184 16.57 5.99 -0.38
N ALA A 185 16.63 5.66 0.91
CA ALA A 185 16.87 6.63 1.98
C ALA A 185 18.21 7.36 1.80
N THR A 186 19.25 6.62 1.40
CA THR A 186 20.58 7.18 1.11
C THR A 186 20.56 8.12 -0.10
N ILE A 187 19.76 7.82 -1.12
CA ILE A 187 19.58 8.69 -2.30
C ILE A 187 18.85 9.98 -1.90
N LEU A 188 17.77 9.87 -1.12
CA LEU A 188 16.93 11.01 -0.75
C LEU A 188 17.57 11.92 0.32
N ALA A 189 18.41 11.37 1.18
CA ALA A 189 19.09 12.11 2.24
C ALA A 189 20.55 11.64 2.40
N PRO A 190 21.44 11.99 1.43
CA PRO A 190 22.81 11.48 1.39
C PRO A 190 23.68 11.90 2.57
N ASN A 191 23.32 13.00 3.25
CA ASN A 191 24.03 13.51 4.41
C ASN A 191 23.46 12.97 5.75
N ALA A 192 22.34 12.25 5.72
CA ALA A 192 21.71 11.72 6.92
C ALA A 192 22.40 10.42 7.36
N LYS A 193 22.63 10.30 8.67
CA LYS A 193 23.10 9.04 9.26
C LYS A 193 21.90 8.19 9.67
N PHE A 194 21.82 6.99 9.10
CA PHE A 194 20.80 6.00 9.43
C PHE A 194 21.40 4.87 10.26
N LYS A 195 20.64 4.38 11.25
CA LYS A 195 21.03 3.16 11.97
C LYS A 195 20.82 1.96 11.04
N THR A 196 21.84 1.12 10.95
CA THR A 196 21.74 -0.21 10.37
C THR A 196 21.06 -1.15 11.36
N TYR A 197 20.38 -2.17 10.85
CA TYR A 197 19.75 -3.25 11.60
C TYR A 197 20.26 -4.57 11.03
N ASP A 198 20.16 -5.65 11.79
CA ASP A 198 20.51 -6.98 11.34
C ASP A 198 19.41 -8.02 11.64
N GLU A 199 19.62 -9.26 11.19
CA GLU A 199 18.65 -10.36 11.31
C GLU A 199 18.23 -10.68 12.77
N ASN A 200 19.05 -10.29 13.75
CA ASN A 200 18.84 -10.53 15.16
C ASN A 200 17.96 -9.46 15.83
N ASP A 201 17.71 -8.34 15.16
CA ASP A 201 16.84 -7.28 15.68
C ASP A 201 15.37 -7.72 15.74
N THR A 202 14.66 -7.17 16.73
CA THR A 202 13.22 -7.38 16.87
C THR A 202 12.45 -6.65 15.78
N TYR A 203 11.25 -7.14 15.44
CA TYR A 203 10.39 -6.49 14.45
C TYR A 203 10.07 -5.04 14.80
N GLU A 204 9.86 -4.77 16.09
CA GLU A 204 9.61 -3.42 16.59
C GLU A 204 10.82 -2.50 16.41
N ALA A 205 12.04 -3.01 16.64
CA ALA A 205 13.27 -2.25 16.41
C ALA A 205 13.46 -1.92 14.92
N ILE A 206 13.15 -2.87 14.03
CA ILE A 206 13.22 -2.69 12.57
C ILE A 206 12.23 -1.61 12.12
N LEU A 207 10.95 -1.72 12.51
CA LEU A 207 9.92 -0.73 12.15
C LEU A 207 10.25 0.66 12.70
N ASN A 208 10.75 0.76 13.94
CA ASN A 208 11.18 2.03 14.52
C ASN A 208 12.35 2.66 13.76
N SER A 209 13.28 1.84 13.27
CA SER A 209 14.39 2.31 12.41
C SER A 209 13.88 2.86 11.09
N VAL A 210 12.96 2.15 10.43
CA VAL A 210 12.31 2.60 9.19
C VAL A 210 11.58 3.93 9.44
N ASN A 211 10.75 4.03 10.48
CA ASN A 211 10.05 5.28 10.82
C ASN A 211 11.02 6.43 11.10
N SER A 212 12.12 6.18 11.82
CA SER A 212 13.15 7.19 12.05
C SER A 212 13.83 7.66 10.76
N LYS A 213 14.01 6.77 9.77
CA LYS A 213 14.51 7.13 8.43
C LYS A 213 13.52 8.05 7.73
N ILE A 214 12.23 7.71 7.74
CA ILE A 214 11.18 8.52 7.10
C ILE A 214 11.12 9.92 7.72
N ASN A 215 11.13 10.05 9.05
CA ASN A 215 11.10 11.35 9.73
C ASN A 215 12.32 12.25 9.41
N LYS A 216 13.45 11.66 9.00
CA LYS A 216 14.64 12.41 8.57
C LYS A 216 14.57 12.83 7.10
N ILE A 217 13.79 12.13 6.28
CA ILE A 217 13.62 12.40 4.85
C ILE A 217 12.46 13.36 4.61
N ILE A 218 11.35 13.16 5.33
CA ILE A 218 10.14 13.95 5.29
C ILE A 218 10.04 14.63 6.67
N VAL A 219 10.51 15.88 6.74
CA VAL A 219 10.44 16.67 7.97
C VAL A 219 9.03 17.22 8.08
N GLU A 220 8.17 16.59 8.88
CA GLU A 220 6.89 17.20 9.24
C GLU A 220 7.15 18.56 9.89
N GLU A 221 6.56 19.63 9.36
CA GLU A 221 6.51 20.92 10.06
C GLU A 221 5.60 20.71 11.29
N GLU A 222 6.16 20.83 12.50
CA GLU A 222 5.44 20.77 13.78
C GLU A 222 4.33 21.83 13.88
#